data_AF-A0A016WVJ7-F1
#
_entry.id   AF-A0A016WVJ7-F1
#
_cell.length_a   1.000
_cell.length_b   1.000
_cell.length_c   1.000
_cell.angle_alpha   90.00
_cell.angle_beta   90.00
_cell.angle_gamma   90.00
#
_symmetry.space_group_name_H-M   'P 1'
#
loop_
_entity.id
_entity.type
_entity.pdbx_description
1 polymer ?
#
loop_
_entity_poly.entity_id
_entity_poly.type
_entity_poly.pdbx_seq_one_letter_code
_entity_poly.pdbx_strand_id
1 'polypeptide(L)'
;MRCSAVRSKSNLLLYAAYLSTCMEDRAWSFCVSLCMQGLGGMRMVSIEQFAESIGQMILSGHLGRTFDRVSRKIAIMSVVPVNNISIVLAASMFIVCLALQPNSTWFTVFLVFGILMCAINRLFLNAEKFLLSRDWVVVLSSGTTLSGLNATLTALDQLANVISPIVTGVLILDCLYFEIGATQSLP
;
A
#
# COMPACT_ATOMS: atom_id res chain seq x y z
N MET A 1 -34.94 5.27 -14.67
CA MET A 1 -33.96 4.21 -15.03
C MET A 1 -32.50 4.70 -15.14
N ARG A 2 -32.19 5.87 -15.71
CA ARG A 2 -30.80 6.41 -15.74
C ARG A 2 -30.15 6.59 -14.36
N CYS A 3 -30.94 7.00 -13.35
CA CYS A 3 -30.44 7.23 -11.99
C CYS A 3 -29.97 5.93 -11.30
N SER A 4 -30.66 4.80 -11.54
CA SER A 4 -30.29 3.49 -11.00
C SER A 4 -29.01 2.93 -11.60
N ALA A 5 -28.78 3.14 -12.91
CA ALA A 5 -27.58 2.70 -13.60
C ALA A 5 -26.33 3.51 -13.19
N VAL A 6 -26.47 4.83 -13.00
CA VAL A 6 -25.39 5.71 -12.51
C VAL A 6 -25.00 5.35 -11.07
N ARG A 7 -25.98 5.02 -10.22
CA ARG A 7 -25.75 4.60 -8.83
C ARG A 7 -25.03 3.25 -8.75
N SER A 8 -25.40 2.29 -9.60
CA SER A 8 -24.73 0.98 -9.69
C SER A 8 -23.26 1.10 -10.11
N LYS A 9 -22.95 1.92 -11.13
CA LYS A 9 -21.57 2.15 -11.58
C LYS A 9 -20.72 2.82 -10.50
N SER A 10 -21.27 3.79 -9.77
CA SER A 10 -20.56 4.49 -8.70
C SER A 10 -20.21 3.54 -7.54
N ASN A 11 -21.13 2.62 -7.20
CA ASN A 11 -20.89 1.60 -6.18
C ASN A 11 -19.81 0.59 -6.61
N LEU A 12 -19.85 0.14 -7.88
CA LEU A 12 -18.82 -0.74 -8.43
C LEU A 12 -17.44 -0.07 -8.42
N LEU A 13 -17.38 1.22 -8.81
CA LEU A 13 -16.13 1.98 -8.85
C LEU A 13 -15.55 2.17 -7.45
N LEU A 14 -16.40 2.45 -6.46
CA LEU A 14 -15.97 2.54 -5.07
C LEU A 14 -15.48 1.17 -4.53
N TYR A 15 -16.10 0.05 -4.92
CA TYR A 15 -15.65 -1.30 -4.52
C TYR A 15 -14.30 -1.62 -5.14
N ALA A 16 -14.15 -1.28 -6.43
CA ALA A 16 -12.89 -1.45 -7.15
C ALA A 16 -11.77 -0.58 -6.55
N ALA A 17 -12.07 0.66 -6.15
CA ALA A 17 -11.11 1.53 -5.47
C ALA A 17 -10.66 0.93 -4.14
N TYR A 18 -11.60 0.50 -3.28
CA TYR A 18 -11.26 -0.14 -2.01
C TYR A 18 -10.46 -1.43 -2.20
N LEU A 19 -10.85 -2.27 -3.17
CA LEU A 19 -10.12 -3.48 -3.51
C LEU A 19 -8.70 -3.15 -4.01
N SER A 20 -8.55 -2.11 -4.84
CA SER A 20 -7.25 -1.64 -5.33
C SER A 20 -6.34 -1.21 -4.19
N THR A 21 -6.83 -0.38 -3.25
CA THR A 21 -6.04 0.04 -2.08
C THR A 21 -5.68 -1.16 -1.18
N CYS A 22 -6.56 -2.16 -1.06
CA CYS A 22 -6.25 -3.38 -0.33
C CYS A 22 -5.20 -4.23 -1.06
N MET A 23 -5.30 -4.33 -2.38
CA MET A 23 -4.33 -5.08 -3.18
C MET A 23 -2.95 -4.45 -3.12
N GLU A 24 -2.88 -3.11 -3.20
CA GLU A 24 -1.66 -2.32 -3.07
C GLU A 24 -0.96 -2.55 -1.73
N ASP A 25 -1.68 -2.47 -0.60
CA ASP A 25 -1.15 -2.72 0.74
C ASP A 25 -0.38 -4.05 0.83
N ARG A 26 -1.00 -5.10 0.27
CA ARG A 26 -0.46 -6.46 0.35
C ARG A 26 0.67 -6.69 -0.63
N ALA A 27 0.54 -6.19 -1.87
CA ALA A 27 1.59 -6.30 -2.86
C ALA A 27 2.86 -5.54 -2.41
N TRP A 28 2.69 -4.32 -1.91
CA TRP A 28 3.77 -3.50 -1.39
C TRP A 28 4.46 -4.13 -0.19
N SER A 29 3.70 -4.52 0.84
CA SER A 29 4.26 -5.15 2.05
C SER A 29 5.05 -6.42 1.73
N PHE A 30 4.55 -7.23 0.79
CA PHE A 30 5.24 -8.43 0.35
C PHE A 30 6.55 -8.10 -0.40
N CYS A 31 6.51 -7.12 -1.32
CA CYS A 31 7.69 -6.67 -2.05
C CYS A 31 8.78 -6.13 -1.12
N VAL A 32 8.43 -5.24 -0.18
CA VAL A 32 9.36 -4.69 0.80
C VAL A 32 9.98 -5.78 1.67
N SER A 33 9.18 -6.77 2.10
CA SER A 33 9.68 -7.91 2.89
C SER A 33 10.74 -8.71 2.11
N LEU A 34 10.53 -8.97 0.82
CA LEU A 34 11.51 -9.64 -0.03
C LEU A 34 12.77 -8.80 -0.26
N CYS A 35 12.62 -7.50 -0.51
CA CYS A 35 13.75 -6.59 -0.65
C CYS A 35 14.59 -6.55 0.63
N MET A 36 13.96 -6.39 1.80
CA MET A 36 14.64 -6.37 3.10
C MET A 36 15.31 -7.70 3.43
N GLN A 37 14.68 -8.82 3.08
CA GLN A 37 15.28 -10.13 3.22
C GLN A 37 16.53 -10.28 2.34
N GLY A 38 16.52 -9.77 1.12
CA GLY A 38 17.68 -9.75 0.23
C GLY A 38 18.84 -8.89 0.73
N LEU A 39 18.54 -7.76 1.40
CA LEU A 39 19.54 -6.82 1.89
C LEU A 39 20.22 -7.24 3.20
N GLY A 40 19.48 -7.85 4.14
CA GLY A 40 20.00 -8.14 5.48
C GLY A 40 19.30 -9.31 6.19
N GLY A 41 18.54 -10.12 5.46
CA GLY A 41 17.81 -11.27 5.98
C GLY A 41 16.65 -10.88 6.91
N MET A 42 16.19 -11.84 7.71
CA MET A 42 15.02 -11.71 8.59
C MET A 42 15.16 -10.61 9.66
N ARG A 43 16.39 -10.27 10.06
CA ARG A 43 16.64 -9.20 11.04
C ARG A 43 16.24 -7.84 10.49
N MET A 44 16.58 -7.58 9.22
CA MET A 44 16.28 -6.32 8.55
C MET A 44 14.77 -6.12 8.39
N VAL A 45 14.07 -7.18 7.96
CA VAL A 45 12.60 -7.22 7.87
C VAL A 45 11.95 -6.88 9.21
N SER A 46 12.46 -7.46 10.30
CA SER A 46 11.90 -7.21 11.64
C SER A 46 12.08 -5.75 12.09
N ILE A 47 13.22 -5.13 11.79
CA ILE A 47 13.49 -3.72 12.12
C ILE A 47 12.55 -2.80 11.34
N GLU A 48 12.36 -3.08 10.04
CA GLU A 48 11.47 -2.33 9.17
C GLU A 48 10.02 -2.41 9.68
N GLN A 49 9.48 -3.61 9.93
CA GLN A 49 8.12 -3.81 10.44
C GLN A 49 7.91 -3.17 11.82
N PHE A 50 8.94 -3.21 12.67
CA PHE A 50 8.91 -2.56 13.97
C PHE A 50 8.85 -1.04 13.84
N ALA A 51 9.67 -0.45 12.97
CA ALA A 51 9.67 0.99 12.71
C ALA A 51 8.34 1.46 12.11
N GLU A 52 7.78 0.70 11.16
CA GLU A 52 6.45 0.99 10.60
C GLU A 52 5.36 1.01 11.68
N SER A 53 5.37 0.00 12.57
CA SER A 53 4.35 -0.17 13.61
C SER A 53 4.40 0.98 14.64
N ILE A 54 5.60 1.37 15.06
CA ILE A 54 5.78 2.51 15.96
C ILE A 54 5.36 3.81 15.27
N GLY A 55 5.78 4.01 14.02
CA GLY A 55 5.42 5.21 13.25
C GLY A 55 3.91 5.38 13.14
N GLN A 56 3.21 4.29 12.83
CA GLN A 56 1.74 4.29 12.79
C GLN A 56 1.11 4.55 14.15
N MET A 57 1.59 3.91 15.21
CA MET A 57 1.04 4.08 16.56
C MET A 57 1.10 5.55 17.01
N ILE A 58 2.21 6.24 16.72
CA ILE A 58 2.41 7.63 17.13
C ILE A 58 1.62 8.59 16.23
N LEU A 59 1.69 8.40 14.90
CA LEU A 59 1.23 9.41 13.93
C LEU A 59 -0.24 9.24 13.53
N SER A 60 -0.83 8.05 13.65
CA SER A 60 -2.23 7.79 13.27
C SER A 60 -3.22 8.69 14.01
N GLY A 61 -3.03 8.87 15.32
CA GLY A 61 -3.88 9.75 16.13
C GLY A 61 -3.73 11.24 15.82
N HIS A 62 -2.57 11.67 15.31
CA HIS A 62 -2.38 13.04 14.84
C HIS A 62 -3.06 13.25 13.48
N LEU A 63 -2.84 12.34 12.53
CA LEU A 63 -3.47 12.40 11.21
C LEU A 63 -4.99 12.32 11.29
N GLY A 64 -5.55 11.45 12.13
CA GLY A 64 -7.00 11.34 12.32
C GLY A 64 -7.62 12.68 12.72
N ARG A 65 -7.02 13.39 13.70
CA ARG A 65 -7.48 14.72 14.14
C ARG A 65 -7.37 15.77 13.04
N THR A 66 -6.35 15.69 12.19
CA THR A 66 -6.20 16.59 11.03
C THR A 66 -7.26 16.31 9.98
N PHE A 67 -7.55 15.04 9.69
CA PHE A 67 -8.57 14.66 8.72
C PHE A 67 -9.99 14.96 9.17
N ASP A 68 -10.29 14.88 10.46
CA ASP A 68 -11.60 15.27 11.00
C ASP A 68 -11.90 16.78 10.85
N ARG A 69 -10.88 17.62 10.65
CA ARG A 69 -11.03 19.09 10.48
C ARG A 69 -11.14 19.55 9.04
N VAL A 70 -10.76 18.71 8.08
CA VAL A 70 -10.78 19.06 6.65
C VAL A 70 -11.99 18.44 5.95
N SER A 71 -12.38 19.00 4.81
CA SER A 71 -13.41 18.38 4.00
C SER A 71 -12.92 17.05 3.43
N ARG A 72 -13.82 16.06 3.33
CA ARG A 72 -13.48 14.69 2.90
C ARG A 72 -12.85 14.63 1.51
N LYS A 73 -13.37 15.45 0.59
CA LYS A 73 -12.81 15.58 -0.76
C LYS A 73 -11.35 16.05 -0.74
N ILE A 74 -11.04 17.03 0.12
CA ILE A 74 -9.67 17.52 0.28
C ILE A 74 -8.80 16.45 0.95
N ALA A 75 -9.33 15.73 1.94
CA ALA A 75 -8.61 14.64 2.60
C ALA A 75 -8.18 13.56 1.60
N ILE A 76 -9.11 13.01 0.80
CA ILE A 76 -8.78 11.97 -0.20
C ILE A 76 -7.82 12.50 -1.27
N MET A 77 -8.06 13.71 -1.79
CA MET A 77 -7.18 14.34 -2.78
C MET A 77 -5.77 14.61 -2.26
N SER A 78 -5.58 14.67 -0.93
CA SER A 78 -4.26 14.81 -0.30
C SER A 78 -3.60 13.47 0.03
N VAL A 79 -4.38 12.49 0.48
CA VAL A 79 -3.86 11.21 0.98
C VAL A 79 -3.34 10.34 -0.17
N VAL A 80 -4.11 10.21 -1.25
CA VAL A 80 -3.76 9.32 -2.38
C VAL A 80 -2.43 9.71 -3.02
N PRO A 81 -2.16 10.99 -3.36
CA PRO A 81 -0.86 11.36 -3.93
C PRO A 81 0.30 11.17 -2.97
N VAL A 82 0.11 11.44 -1.67
CA VAL A 82 1.17 11.28 -0.66
C VAL A 82 1.52 9.80 -0.49
N ASN A 83 0.52 8.91 -0.47
CA ASN A 83 0.72 7.46 -0.49
C ASN A 83 1.57 7.05 -1.70
N ASN A 84 1.12 7.38 -2.92
CA ASN A 84 1.84 7.03 -4.16
C ASN A 84 3.27 7.59 -4.23
N ILE A 85 3.47 8.84 -3.83
CA ILE A 85 4.81 9.46 -3.80
C ILE A 85 5.70 8.74 -2.79
N SER A 86 5.16 8.32 -1.63
CA SER A 86 5.90 7.59 -0.60
C SER A 86 6.37 6.23 -1.11
N ILE A 87 5.54 5.49 -1.85
CA ILE A 87 5.94 4.23 -2.51
C ILE A 87 7.09 4.46 -3.47
N VAL A 88 6.96 5.45 -4.37
CA VAL A 88 7.98 5.73 -5.39
C VAL A 88 9.30 6.13 -4.74
N LEU A 89 9.25 6.97 -3.70
CA LEU A 89 10.43 7.37 -2.94
C LEU A 89 11.06 6.15 -2.25
N ALA A 90 10.29 5.35 -1.49
CA ALA A 90 10.80 4.16 -0.83
C ALA A 90 11.44 3.17 -1.80
N ALA A 91 10.77 2.87 -2.93
CA ALA A 91 11.28 2.00 -3.97
C ALA A 91 12.60 2.52 -4.56
N SER A 92 12.67 3.82 -4.87
CA SER A 92 13.89 4.44 -5.40
C SER A 92 15.06 4.33 -4.41
N MET A 93 14.81 4.49 -3.11
CA MET A 93 15.83 4.35 -2.07
C MET A 93 16.32 2.89 -1.98
N PHE A 94 15.43 1.91 -2.07
CA PHE A 94 15.82 0.49 -2.04
C PHE A 94 16.58 0.05 -3.29
N ILE A 95 16.21 0.57 -4.48
CA ILE A 95 16.97 0.34 -5.72
C ILE A 95 18.40 0.88 -5.57
N VAL A 96 18.57 2.09 -5.02
CA VAL A 96 19.90 2.64 -4.74
C VAL A 96 20.65 1.79 -3.71
N CYS A 97 19.98 1.30 -2.66
CA CYS A 97 20.61 0.40 -1.69
C CYS A 97 21.11 -0.91 -2.31
N LEU A 98 20.37 -1.48 -3.28
CA LEU A 98 20.78 -2.68 -4.00
C LEU A 98 22.01 -2.44 -4.91
N ALA A 99 22.21 -1.21 -5.38
CA ALA A 99 23.36 -0.83 -6.20
C ALA A 99 24.61 -0.45 -5.39
N LEU A 100 24.46 -0.14 -4.10
CA LEU A 100 25.55 0.30 -3.22
C LEU A 100 26.19 -0.87 -2.47
N GLN A 101 27.47 -0.73 -2.13
CA GLN A 101 28.15 -1.69 -1.26
C GLN A 101 27.59 -1.62 0.17
N PRO A 102 27.32 -2.77 0.84
CA PRO A 102 26.70 -2.80 2.17
C PRO A 102 27.47 -2.07 3.27
N ASN A 103 28.79 -1.88 3.10
CA ASN A 103 29.66 -1.24 4.09
C ASN A 103 29.78 0.29 3.92
N SER A 104 29.05 0.88 2.98
CA SER A 104 29.08 2.32 2.72
C SER A 104 28.14 3.06 3.68
N THR A 105 28.57 4.19 4.24
CA THR A 105 27.70 5.08 5.03
C THR A 105 26.45 5.49 4.26
N TRP A 106 26.56 5.66 2.93
CA TRP A 106 25.44 6.01 2.06
C TRP A 106 24.37 4.92 2.01
N PHE A 107 24.77 3.65 2.09
CA PHE A 107 23.82 2.53 2.16
C PHE A 107 22.92 2.67 3.40
N THR A 108 23.52 2.90 4.57
CA THR A 108 22.76 3.08 5.82
C THR A 108 21.82 4.28 5.76
N VAL A 109 22.26 5.40 5.18
CA VAL A 109 21.43 6.61 5.05
C VAL A 109 20.20 6.33 4.17
N PHE A 110 20.40 5.80 2.97
CA PHE A 110 19.29 5.50 2.05
C PHE A 110 18.35 4.43 2.61
N LEU A 111 18.88 3.44 3.33
CA LEU A 111 18.10 2.40 3.97
C LEU A 111 17.18 2.94 5.06
N VAL A 112 17.70 3.81 5.94
CA VAL A 112 16.90 4.46 6.99
C VAL A 112 15.83 5.36 6.36
N PHE A 113 16.18 6.16 5.35
CA PHE A 113 15.19 6.97 4.64
C PHE A 113 14.11 6.12 3.95
N GLY A 114 14.48 5.00 3.34
CA GLY A 114 13.54 4.05 2.73
C GLY A 114 12.56 3.48 3.75
N ILE A 115 13.04 3.05 4.92
CA ILE A 115 12.19 2.55 6.02
C ILE A 115 11.24 3.64 6.53
N LEU A 116 11.71 4.88 6.66
CA LEU A 116 10.84 6.01 7.04
C LEU A 116 9.75 6.28 6.01
N MET A 117 10.09 6.21 4.71
CA MET A 117 9.10 6.37 3.64
C MET A 117 8.09 5.21 3.62
N CYS A 118 8.51 3.97 3.91
CA CYS A 118 7.58 2.85 4.13
C CYS A 118 6.62 3.11 5.29
N ALA A 119 7.12 3.63 6.42
CA ALA A 119 6.27 3.97 7.56
C ALA A 119 5.24 5.06 7.22
N ILE A 120 5.66 6.10 6.47
CA ILE A 120 4.76 7.15 5.97
C ILE A 120 3.73 6.55 5.00
N ASN A 121 4.19 5.74 4.04
CA ASN A 121 3.33 5.06 3.08
C ASN A 121 2.22 4.30 3.80
N ARG A 122 2.59 3.41 4.73
CA ARG A 122 1.65 2.57 5.48
C ARG A 122 0.65 3.40 6.29
N LEU A 123 1.10 4.52 6.85
CA LEU A 123 0.26 5.46 7.57
C LEU A 123 -0.79 6.12 6.65
N PHE A 124 -0.37 6.63 5.49
CA PHE A 124 -1.29 7.27 4.54
C PHE A 124 -2.22 6.26 3.85
N LEU A 125 -1.74 5.06 3.57
CA LEU A 125 -2.56 3.97 3.06
C LEU A 125 -3.69 3.57 4.03
N ASN A 126 -3.37 3.48 5.32
CA ASN A 126 -4.38 3.22 6.36
C ASN A 126 -5.39 4.38 6.46
N ALA A 127 -4.94 5.63 6.30
CA ALA A 127 -5.82 6.78 6.24
C ALA A 127 -6.72 6.74 4.98
N GLU A 128 -6.19 6.31 3.83
CA GLU A 128 -6.94 6.14 2.59
C GLU A 128 -8.06 5.12 2.76
N LYS A 129 -7.73 3.93 3.27
CA LYS A 129 -8.71 2.87 3.58
C LYS A 129 -9.79 3.38 4.50
N PHE A 130 -9.43 4.09 5.57
CA PHE A 130 -10.38 4.68 6.51
C PHE A 130 -11.31 5.72 5.85
N LEU A 131 -10.77 6.64 5.06
CA LEU A 131 -11.54 7.65 4.34
C LEU A 131 -12.50 7.02 3.33
N LEU A 132 -12.02 6.05 2.54
CA LEU A 132 -12.84 5.30 1.59
C LEU A 132 -13.97 4.54 2.29
N SER A 133 -13.69 3.86 3.41
CA SER A 133 -14.73 3.18 4.20
C SER A 133 -15.78 4.15 4.76
N ARG A 134 -15.39 5.35 5.19
CA ARG A 134 -16.34 6.36 5.69
C ARG A 134 -17.20 6.97 4.57
N ASP A 135 -16.62 7.25 3.41
CA ASP A 135 -17.36 7.80 2.27
C ASP A 135 -18.32 6.79 1.67
N TRP A 136 -17.90 5.52 1.64
CA TRP A 136 -18.73 4.37 1.30
C TRP A 136 -20.00 4.26 2.16
N VAL A 137 -19.87 4.33 3.49
CA VAL A 137 -21.00 4.24 4.43
C VAL A 137 -22.04 5.32 4.16
N VAL A 138 -21.63 6.53 3.80
CA VAL A 138 -22.57 7.62 3.47
C VAL A 138 -23.28 7.37 2.14
N VAL A 139 -22.58 6.86 1.13
CA VAL A 139 -23.18 6.62 -0.19
C VAL A 139 -24.16 5.44 -0.18
N LEU A 140 -23.91 4.41 0.63
CA LEU A 140 -24.64 3.14 0.57
C LEU A 140 -25.57 2.82 1.75
N SER A 141 -25.53 3.59 2.84
CA SER A 141 -26.52 3.49 3.93
C SER A 141 -27.95 3.81 3.44
N SER A 142 -28.08 4.44 2.29
CA SER A 142 -29.34 4.83 1.65
C SER A 142 -30.10 3.67 0.97
N GLY A 143 -29.80 2.41 1.31
CA GLY A 143 -30.48 1.23 0.76
C GLY A 143 -30.02 -0.14 1.27
N THR A 144 -28.91 -0.20 2.03
CA THR A 144 -28.31 -1.46 2.53
C THR A 144 -27.95 -1.34 4.00
N THR A 145 -27.99 -2.44 4.76
CA THR A 145 -27.59 -2.46 6.17
C THR A 145 -26.08 -2.25 6.31
N LEU A 146 -25.66 -1.45 7.30
CA LEU A 146 -24.24 -1.22 7.59
C LEU A 146 -23.46 -2.54 7.80
N SER A 147 -24.10 -3.53 8.42
CA SER A 147 -23.51 -4.85 8.67
C SER A 147 -23.21 -5.62 7.39
N GLY A 148 -24.11 -5.58 6.40
CA GLY A 148 -23.90 -6.21 5.10
C GLY A 148 -22.73 -5.58 4.34
N LEU A 149 -22.64 -4.26 4.36
CA LEU A 149 -21.52 -3.54 3.74
C LEU A 149 -20.19 -3.86 4.42
N ASN A 150 -20.16 -3.90 5.76
CA ASN A 150 -18.96 -4.27 6.51
C ASN A 150 -18.50 -5.72 6.23
N ALA A 151 -19.45 -6.65 6.08
CA ALA A 151 -19.15 -8.02 5.70
C ALA A 151 -18.54 -8.11 4.30
N THR A 152 -19.09 -7.37 3.33
CA THR A 152 -18.52 -7.31 1.97
C THR A 152 -17.11 -6.71 1.96
N LEU A 153 -16.85 -5.63 2.73
CA LEU A 153 -15.51 -5.05 2.84
C LEU A 153 -14.50 -6.03 3.44
N THR A 154 -14.91 -6.76 4.47
CA THR A 154 -14.08 -7.80 5.08
C THR A 154 -13.78 -8.92 4.08
N ALA A 155 -14.77 -9.35 3.28
CA ALA A 155 -14.56 -10.35 2.24
C ALA A 155 -13.60 -9.85 1.15
N LEU A 156 -13.71 -8.58 0.73
CA LEU A 156 -12.80 -7.99 -0.24
C LEU A 156 -11.36 -7.89 0.30
N ASP A 157 -11.18 -7.49 1.56
CA ASP A 157 -9.85 -7.48 2.19
C ASP A 157 -9.24 -8.88 2.24
N GLN A 158 -10.03 -9.89 2.62
CA GLN A 158 -9.59 -11.29 2.61
C GLN A 158 -9.22 -11.79 1.21
N LEU A 159 -9.99 -11.42 0.18
CA LEU A 159 -9.65 -11.76 -1.20
C LEU A 159 -8.34 -11.09 -1.64
N ALA A 160 -8.15 -9.81 -1.32
CA ALA A 160 -6.91 -9.09 -1.61
C ALA A 160 -5.70 -9.74 -0.90
N ASN A 161 -5.88 -10.21 0.34
CA ASN A 161 -4.83 -10.89 1.10
C ASN A 161 -4.34 -12.19 0.44
N VAL A 162 -5.19 -12.87 -0.34
CA VAL A 162 -4.82 -14.09 -1.09
C VAL A 162 -4.29 -13.76 -2.47
N ILE A 163 -4.94 -12.84 -3.19
CA ILE A 163 -4.62 -12.54 -4.59
C ILE A 163 -3.31 -11.76 -4.69
N SER A 164 -3.05 -10.79 -3.81
CA SER A 164 -1.89 -9.91 -3.95
C SER A 164 -0.55 -10.62 -3.86
N PRO A 165 -0.28 -11.55 -2.91
CA PRO A 165 0.98 -12.29 -2.90
C PRO A 165 1.17 -13.16 -4.14
N ILE A 166 0.10 -13.75 -4.66
CA ILE A 166 0.14 -14.56 -5.89
C ILE A 166 0.55 -13.68 -7.08
N VAL A 167 -0.14 -12.55 -7.27
CA VAL A 167 0.15 -11.61 -8.37
C VAL A 167 1.57 -11.09 -8.25
N THR A 168 1.99 -10.65 -7.06
CA THR A 168 3.34 -10.10 -6.84
C THR A 168 4.41 -11.17 -7.05
N GLY A 169 4.19 -12.39 -6.58
CA GLY A 169 5.10 -13.52 -6.78
C GLY A 169 5.26 -13.88 -8.26
N VAL A 170 4.17 -13.92 -9.03
CA VAL A 170 4.23 -14.15 -10.49
C VAL A 170 5.00 -13.04 -11.19
N LEU A 171 4.74 -11.76 -10.86
CA LEU A 171 5.44 -10.62 -11.46
C LEU A 171 6.96 -10.67 -11.20
N ILE A 172 7.37 -11.02 -9.98
CA ILE A 172 8.78 -11.17 -9.63
C ILE A 172 9.39 -12.34 -10.39
N LEU A 173 8.68 -13.46 -10.50
CA LEU A 173 9.13 -14.64 -11.22
C LEU A 173 9.31 -14.35 -12.71
N ASP A 174 8.34 -13.68 -13.35
CA ASP A 174 8.42 -13.26 -14.75
C ASP A 174 9.61 -12.31 -14.98
N CYS A 175 9.84 -11.33 -14.09
CA CYS A 175 11.02 -10.47 -14.16
C CYS A 175 12.33 -11.27 -14.05
N LEU A 176 12.37 -12.26 -13.15
CA LEU A 176 13.55 -13.11 -12.98
C LEU A 176 13.81 -13.99 -14.21
N TYR A 177 12.77 -14.57 -14.81
CA TYR A 177 12.88 -15.34 -16.05
C TYR A 177 13.35 -14.46 -17.22
N PHE A 178 12.89 -13.22 -17.29
CA PHE A 178 13.34 -12.27 -18.31
C PHE A 178 14.83 -11.95 -18.17
N GLU A 179 15.34 -11.69 -16.96
CA GLU A 179 16.77 -11.47 -16.68
C GLU A 179 17.63 -12.71 -17.02
N ILE A 180 17.16 -13.91 -16.68
CA ILE A 180 17.88 -15.16 -17.01
C ILE A 180 17.92 -15.39 -18.54
N GLY A 181 16.82 -15.10 -19.25
CA GLY A 181 16.79 -15.15 -20.71
C GLY A 181 17.69 -14.10 -21.37
N ALA A 182 17.80 -12.90 -20.78
CA ALA A 182 18.68 -11.84 -21.24
C ALA A 182 20.18 -12.16 -21.00
N THR A 183 20.51 -12.84 -19.91
CA THR A 183 21.89 -13.26 -19.61
C THR A 183 22.35 -14.46 -20.46
N GLN A 184 21.44 -15.35 -20.88
CA GLN A 184 21.76 -16.46 -21.80
C GLN A 184 21.88 -16.06 -23.28
N SER A 185 21.57 -14.82 -23.65
CA SER A 185 21.66 -14.29 -25.02
C SER A 185 22.89 -13.41 -25.29
N LEU A 186 23.79 -13.25 -24.31
CA LEU A 186 25.12 -12.69 -24.52
C LEU A 186 26.11 -13.82 -24.87
N PRO A 187 26.82 -13.75 -26.02
CA PRO A 187 27.80 -14.75 -26.44
C PRO A 187 29.06 -14.78 -25.57
#